data_AF-A0A411YFI5-F1
#
_entry.id   AF-A0A411YFI5-F1
#
_cell.length_a   1.000
_cell.length_b   1.000
_cell.length_c   1.000
_cell.angle_alpha   90.00
_cell.angle_beta   90.00
_cell.angle_gamma   90.00
#
_symmetry.space_group_name_H-M   'P 1'
#
loop_
_entity.id
_entity.type
_entity.pdbx_description
1 polymer ?
#
loop_
_entity_poly.entity_id
_entity_poly.type
_entity_poly.pdbx_seq_one_letter_code
_entity_poly.pdbx_strand_id
1 'polypeptide(L)' 'MPKSRSRRTRSQPPPRRKPPRSPKWVPRLGLGLIFGGVALIVVSFVFELPGGGIDLLLGFALMAGGLIALSYYR' A
#
# COMPACT_ATOMS: atom_id res chain seq x y z
N MET A 1 24.38 22.52 55.95
CA MET A 1 23.13 22.35 55.16
C MET A 1 23.21 21.05 54.37
N PRO A 2 22.26 20.12 54.47
CA PRO A 2 22.29 18.92 53.64
C PRO A 2 21.74 19.26 52.24
N LYS A 3 22.51 18.91 51.20
CA LYS A 3 22.15 19.15 49.79
C LYS A 3 21.08 18.14 49.37
N SER A 4 19.85 18.61 49.16
CA SER A 4 18.72 17.79 48.70
C SER A 4 19.04 17.06 47.40
N ARG A 5 18.99 15.72 47.42
CA ARG A 5 19.11 14.83 46.24
C ARG A 5 17.81 14.79 45.42
N SER A 6 17.15 15.93 45.24
CA SER A 6 15.87 16.05 44.53
C SER A 6 15.99 15.92 43.02
N ARG A 7 17.19 16.00 42.43
CA ARG A 7 17.38 15.75 41.00
C ARG A 7 17.59 14.28 40.72
N ARG A 8 16.54 13.48 40.97
CA ARG A 8 16.31 12.28 40.16
C ARG A 8 15.85 12.80 38.82
N THR A 9 16.80 13.11 37.94
CA THR A 9 16.54 13.20 36.51
C THR A 9 15.95 11.86 36.14
N ARG A 10 14.61 11.80 36.08
CA ARG A 10 13.90 10.64 35.60
C ARG A 10 14.38 10.48 34.17
N SER A 11 15.32 9.57 33.93
CA SER A 11 15.76 9.24 32.59
C SER A 11 14.49 8.90 31.83
N GLN A 12 14.05 9.82 30.98
CA GLN A 12 13.02 9.50 30.02
C GLN A 12 13.64 8.39 29.17
N PRO A 13 12.98 7.23 29.05
CA PRO A 13 13.47 6.21 28.13
C PRO A 13 13.64 6.87 26.76
N PRO A 14 14.74 6.60 26.05
CA PRO A 14 15.02 7.22 24.76
C PRO A 14 13.78 7.06 23.88
N PRO A 15 13.38 8.10 23.12
CA PRO A 15 12.20 8.04 22.29
C PRO A 15 12.28 6.79 21.41
N ARG A 16 11.28 5.90 21.56
CA ARG A 16 11.24 4.64 20.80
C ARG A 16 11.43 4.99 19.33
N ARG A 17 12.38 4.29 18.67
CA ARG A 17 12.62 4.46 17.23
C ARG A 17 11.27 4.34 16.52
N LYS A 18 10.87 5.40 15.80
CA LYS A 18 9.63 5.39 15.03
C LYS A 18 9.67 4.15 14.13
N PRO A 19 8.59 3.33 14.09
CA PRO A 19 8.55 2.19 13.21
C PRO A 19 8.87 2.65 11.78
N PRO A 20 9.65 1.86 11.03
CA PRO A 20 10.03 2.22 9.68
C PRO A 20 8.77 2.54 8.87
N ARG A 21 8.79 3.70 8.18
CA ARG A 21 7.72 4.09 7.26
C ARG A 21 7.49 2.93 6.28
N SER A 22 6.22 2.58 6.07
CA SER A 22 5.81 1.51 5.15
C SER A 22 6.52 1.64 3.79
N PRO A 23 6.87 0.51 3.13
CA PRO A 23 7.61 0.53 1.88
C PRO A 23 6.85 1.32 0.81
N LYS A 24 7.42 2.44 0.35
CA LYS A 24 6.82 3.35 -0.65
C LYS A 24 6.61 2.72 -2.05
N TRP A 25 6.98 1.45 -2.23
CA TRP A 25 6.81 0.74 -3.49
C TRP A 25 5.44 0.06 -3.58
N VAL A 26 4.87 -0.35 -2.44
CA VAL A 26 3.51 -0.93 -2.35
C VAL A 26 2.45 -0.03 -2.97
N PRO A 27 2.33 1.27 -2.61
CA PRO A 27 1.32 2.13 -3.23
C PRO A 27 1.55 2.34 -4.73
N ARG A 28 2.81 2.32 -5.20
CA ARG A 28 3.12 2.40 -6.64
C ARG A 28 2.69 1.15 -7.39
N LEU A 29 2.96 -0.04 -6.84
CA LEU A 29 2.49 -1.30 -7.41
C LEU A 29 0.97 -1.38 -7.44
N GLY A 30 0.32 -1.05 -6.32
CA GLY A 30 -1.14 -1.11 -6.22
C GLY A 30 -1.82 -0.14 -7.20
N LEU A 31 -1.32 1.09 -7.30
CA LEU A 31 -1.81 2.05 -8.29
C LEU A 31 -1.56 1.56 -9.72
N GLY A 32 -0.39 0.96 -9.98
CA GLY A 32 -0.04 0.37 -11.28
C GLY A 32 -0.95 -0.79 -11.68
N LEU A 33 -1.30 -1.70 -10.76
CA LEU A 33 -2.25 -2.78 -11.04
C LEU A 33 -3.65 -2.25 -11.32
N ILE A 34 -4.10 -1.25 -10.57
CA ILE A 34 -5.41 -0.61 -10.80
C ILE A 34 -5.41 0.03 -12.20
N PHE A 35 -4.41 0.86 -12.50
CA PHE A 35 -4.32 1.54 -13.79
C PHE A 35 -4.17 0.55 -14.95
N GLY A 36 -3.40 -0.51 -14.75
CA GLY A 36 -3.25 -1.62 -15.69
C GLY A 36 -4.56 -2.34 -15.95
N GLY A 37 -5.37 -2.60 -14.92
CA GLY A 37 -6.70 -3.19 -15.04
C GLY A 37 -7.65 -2.32 -15.86
N VAL A 38 -7.65 -1.00 -15.63
CA VAL A 38 -8.44 -0.05 -16.46
C VAL A 38 -7.98 -0.11 -17.91
N ALA A 39 -6.67 -0.01 -18.15
CA ALA A 39 -6.13 0.00 -19.50
C ALA A 39 -6.47 -1.29 -20.25
N LEU A 40 -6.43 -2.44 -19.57
CA LEU A 40 -6.76 -3.73 -20.16
C LEU A 40 -8.24 -3.81 -20.57
N ILE A 41 -9.15 -3.30 -19.73
CA ILE A 41 -10.58 -3.19 -20.06
C ILE A 41 -10.79 -2.26 -21.26
N VAL A 42 -10.15 -1.08 -21.26
CA VAL A 42 -10.28 -0.11 -22.35
C VAL A 42 -9.75 -0.70 -23.66
N VAL A 43 -8.60 -1.36 -23.64
CA VAL A 43 -8.02 -2.02 -24.82
C VAL A 43 -8.93 -3.14 -25.32
N SER A 44 -9.47 -3.99 -24.44
CA SER A 44 -10.43 -5.04 -24.83
C SER A 44 -11.67 -4.44 -25.51
N PHE A 45 -12.16 -3.30 -25.01
CA PHE A 45 -13.32 -2.63 -25.58
C PHE A 45 -13.02 -1.95 -26.93
N VAL A 46 -11.86 -1.31 -27.07
CA VAL A 46 -11.48 -0.57 -28.30
C VAL A 46 -11.07 -1.50 -29.43
N PHE A 47 -10.41 -2.62 -29.11
CA PHE A 47 -9.87 -3.55 -30.10
C PHE A 47 -10.79 -4.75 -30.37
N GLU A 48 -12.00 -4.79 -29.79
CA GLU A 48 -12.95 -5.91 -29.89
C GLU A 48 -12.24 -7.27 -29.76
N LEU A 49 -11.39 -7.39 -28.74
CA LEU A 49 -10.61 -8.60 -28.52
C LEU A 49 -11.57 -9.79 -28.42
N PRO A 50 -11.25 -10.94 -29.06
CA PRO A 50 -12.16 -12.08 -29.15
C PRO A 50 -12.38 -12.82 -27.81
N GLY A 51 -11.97 -12.25 -26.68
CA GLY A 51 -12.19 -12.81 -25.35
C GLY A 51 -13.57 -12.52 -24.75
N GLY A 52 -14.34 -11.57 -25.30
CA GLY A 52 -15.70 -11.26 -24.82
C GLY A 52 -15.75 -11.01 -23.31
N GLY A 53 -16.55 -11.79 -22.58
CA GLY A 53 -16.69 -11.67 -21.11
C GLY A 53 -15.45 -12.06 -20.30
N ILE A 54 -14.53 -12.85 -20.87
CA ILE A 54 -13.32 -13.31 -20.16
C ILE A 54 -12.34 -12.16 -19.96
N ASP A 55 -12.20 -11.25 -20.94
CA ASP A 55 -11.32 -10.09 -20.82
C ASP A 55 -11.80 -9.11 -19.74
N LEU A 56 -13.12 -8.94 -19.63
CA LEU A 56 -13.75 -8.18 -18.54
C LEU A 56 -13.45 -8.82 -17.19
N LEU A 57 -13.59 -10.15 -17.09
CA LEU A 57 -13.31 -10.90 -15.87
C LEU A 57 -11.83 -10.80 -15.47
N LEU A 58 -10.92 -10.85 -16.45
CA LEU A 58 -9.49 -10.70 -16.26
C LEU A 58 -9.14 -9.29 -15.77
N GLY A 59 -9.72 -8.25 -16.39
CA GLY A 59 -9.56 -6.87 -15.96
C GLY A 59 -10.07 -6.63 -14.54
N PHE A 60 -11.22 -7.23 -14.19
CA PHE A 60 -11.79 -7.16 -12.86
C PHE A 60 -10.96 -7.92 -11.81
N ALA A 61 -10.44 -9.11 -12.16
CA ALA A 61 -9.55 -9.88 -11.31
C ALA A 61 -8.21 -9.15 -11.07
N LEU A 62 -7.68 -8.46 -12.09
CA LEU A 62 -6.46 -7.67 -11.98
C LEU A 62 -6.65 -6.46 -11.05
N MET A 63 -7.81 -5.80 -11.15
CA MET A 63 -8.24 -4.74 -10.23
C MET A 63 -8.36 -5.23 -8.79
N ALA A 64 -9.06 -6.35 -8.59
CA ALA A 64 -9.23 -6.98 -7.27
C ALA A 64 -7.87 -7.37 -6.66
N GLY A 65 -6.96 -7.92 -7.47
CA GLY A 65 -5.58 -8.22 -7.08
C GLY A 65 -4.79 -6.97 -6.65
N GLY A 66 -4.94 -5.86 -7.39
CA GLY A 66 -4.35 -4.56 -7.02
C GLY A 66 -4.86 -4.04 -5.68
N LEU A 67 -6.17 -4.16 -5.43
CA LEU A 67 -6.79 -3.74 -4.17
C LEU A 67 -6.35 -4.60 -2.98
N ILE A 68 -6.25 -5.93 -3.18
CA ILE A 68 -5.75 -6.86 -2.16
C ILE A 68 -4.29 -6.56 -1.83
N ALA A 69 -3.44 -6.32 -2.85
CA ALA A 69 -2.04 -5.97 -2.65
C ALA A 69 -1.87 -4.66 -1.85
N LEU A 70 -2.74 -3.67 -2.08
CA LEU A 70 -2.80 -2.43 -1.30
C LEU A 70 -3.27 -2.67 0.14
N SER A 71 -4.27 -3.54 0.33
CA SER A 71 -4.84 -3.84 1.65
C SER A 71 -3.94 -4.69 2.54
N TYR A 72 -3.17 -5.63 1.96
CA TYR A 72 -2.30 -6.54 2.72
C TYR A 72 -1.12 -5.82 3.38
N TYR A 73 -0.73 -4.65 2.86
CA TYR A 73 0.44 -3.89 3.30
C TYR A 73 0.09 -2.63 4.11
N ARG A 74 -1.15 -2.54 4.60
CA ARG A 74 -1.61 -1.50 5.54
C ARG A 74 -1.10 -1.77 6.96
#